data_AF-A0A0C6EV89-F1
#
_entry.id   AF-A0A0C6EV89-F1
#
_cell.length_a   1.000
_cell.length_b   1.000
_cell.length_c   1.000
_cell.angle_alpha   90.00
_cell.angle_beta   90.00
_cell.angle_gamma   90.00
#
_symmetry.space_group_name_H-M   'P 1'
#
loop_
_entity.id
_entity.type
_entity.pdbx_description
1 polymer ?
#
loop_
_entity_poly.entity_id
_entity_poly.type
_entity_poly.pdbx_seq_one_letter_code
_entity_poly.pdbx_strand_id
1 'polypeptide(L)' 'MAAHPPTDPQPLEVIARELHEHARQRVTWWPAWEDLDMTDPFEAGLIRSAYDRARAFVEMNGGDVG' A
#
# COMPACT_ATOMS: atom_id res chain seq x y z
N MET A 1 -17.68 -1.94 23.72
CA MET A 1 -16.55 -0.99 23.66
C MET A 1 -15.71 -1.40 22.47
N ALA A 2 -15.86 -0.74 21.32
CA ALA A 2 -15.01 -0.99 20.17
C ALA A 2 -13.70 -0.23 20.39
N ALA A 3 -12.61 -0.94 20.62
CA ALA A 3 -11.28 -0.35 20.59
C ALA A 3 -11.00 0.05 19.14
N HIS A 4 -11.16 1.32 18.80
CA HIS A 4 -10.49 1.88 17.64
C HIS A 4 -9.00 1.96 18.00
N PRO A 5 -8.11 1.19 17.36
CA PRO A 5 -6.69 1.43 17.53
C PRO A 5 -6.38 2.83 16.96
N PRO A 6 -5.30 3.48 17.42
CA PRO A 6 -4.82 4.71 16.80
C PRO A 6 -4.37 4.37 15.37
N THR A 7 -5.27 4.48 14.41
CA THR A 7 -5.01 4.23 13.00
C THR A 7 -4.34 5.47 12.40
N ASP A 8 -3.17 5.81 12.91
CA ASP A 8 -2.22 6.55 12.10
C ASP A 8 -1.55 5.48 11.21
N PRO A 9 -1.93 5.36 9.92
CA PRO A 9 -1.29 4.41 9.04
C PRO A 9 0.20 4.70 9.04
N GLN A 10 1.02 3.65 9.16
CA GLN A 10 2.47 3.82 9.11
C GLN A 10 2.83 4.57 7.80
N PRO A 11 3.87 5.41 7.77
CA PRO A 11 4.23 6.15 6.56
C PRO A 11 4.37 5.26 5.32
N LEU A 12 4.85 4.03 5.52
CA LEU A 12 4.97 3.02 4.46
C LEU A 12 3.61 2.54 3.92
N GLU A 13 2.61 2.38 4.78
CA GLU A 13 1.26 1.97 4.39
C GLU A 13 0.56 3.06 3.58
N VAL A 14 0.72 4.33 3.97
CA VAL A 14 0.22 5.46 3.18
C VAL A 14 0.82 5.43 1.78
N ILE A 15 2.16 5.28 1.67
CA ILE A 15 2.84 5.20 0.37
C ILE A 15 2.36 3.98 -0.43
N ALA A 16 2.21 2.81 0.20
CA ALA A 16 1.73 1.61 -0.47
C ALA A 16 0.31 1.80 -1.04
N ARG A 17 -0.59 2.39 -0.26
CA ARG A 17 -1.95 2.73 -0.70
C ARG A 17 -1.94 3.69 -1.88
N GLU A 18 -1.21 4.79 -1.79
CA GLU A 18 -1.12 5.77 -2.88
C GLU A 18 -0.56 5.15 -4.17
N LEU A 19 0.47 4.29 -4.06
CA LEU A 19 1.04 3.58 -5.19
C LEU A 19 0.06 2.57 -5.81
N HIS A 20 -0.75 1.90 -4.99
CA HIS A 20 -1.81 1.00 -5.47
C HIS A 20 -2.90 1.78 -6.19
N GLU A 21 -3.43 2.85 -5.60
CA GLU A 21 -4.48 3.67 -6.21
C GLU A 21 -4.02 4.31 -7.52
N HIS A 22 -2.77 4.77 -7.59
CA HIS A 22 -2.19 5.26 -8.84
C HIS A 22 -2.06 4.16 -9.90
N ALA A 23 -1.69 2.93 -9.51
CA ALA A 23 -1.66 1.79 -10.43
C ALA A 23 -3.06 1.39 -10.92
N ARG A 24 -4.06 1.44 -10.02
CA ARG A 24 -5.47 1.19 -10.32
C ARG A 24 -6.05 2.15 -11.36
N GLN A 25 -5.63 3.42 -11.37
CA GLN A 25 -6.02 4.36 -12.43
C GLN A 25 -5.61 3.88 -13.84
N ARG A 26 -4.58 3.05 -13.95
CA ARG A 26 -4.10 2.47 -15.21
C ARG A 26 -4.68 1.08 -15.47
N VAL A 27 -5.23 0.43 -14.45
CA VAL A 27 -5.79 -0.93 -14.51
C VAL A 27 -7.18 -0.92 -13.88
N THR A 28 -8.18 -0.56 -14.68
CA THR A 28 -9.53 -0.21 -14.21
C THR A 28 -10.29 -1.33 -13.50
N TRP A 29 -9.86 -2.59 -13.65
CA TRP A 29 -10.47 -3.74 -12.98
C TRP A 29 -9.86 -4.03 -11.60
N TRP A 30 -8.81 -3.31 -11.19
CA TRP A 30 -8.25 -3.50 -9.85
C TRP A 30 -9.21 -2.99 -8.77
N PRO A 31 -9.43 -3.79 -7.71
CA PRO A 31 -10.17 -3.35 -6.54
C PRO A 31 -9.47 -2.15 -5.86
N ALA A 32 -10.27 -1.31 -5.21
CA ALA A 32 -9.72 -0.22 -4.39
C ALA A 32 -8.93 -0.81 -3.22
N TRP A 33 -7.98 -0.06 -2.68
CA TRP A 33 -7.14 -0.52 -1.57
C TRP A 33 -7.96 -0.99 -0.36
N GLU A 34 -9.04 -0.28 -0.04
CA GLU A 34 -9.93 -0.59 1.09
C GLU A 34 -10.77 -1.86 0.87
N ASP A 35 -10.91 -2.30 -0.39
CA ASP A 35 -11.65 -3.51 -0.76
C ASP A 35 -10.73 -4.75 -0.86
N LEU A 36 -9.41 -4.60 -0.75
CA LEU A 36 -8.48 -5.72 -0.83
C LEU A 36 -8.57 -6.61 0.40
N ASP A 37 -8.76 -7.91 0.18
CA ASP A 37 -8.76 -8.92 1.21
C ASP A 37 -7.42 -9.67 1.25
N MET A 38 -6.83 -9.80 2.46
CA MET A 38 -5.63 -10.60 2.67
C MET A 38 -5.90 -12.12 2.60
N THR A 39 -7.17 -12.54 2.66
CA THR A 39 -7.53 -13.95 2.53
C THR A 39 -7.60 -14.43 1.09
N ASP A 40 -7.80 -13.53 0.13
CA ASP A 40 -7.68 -13.83 -1.28
C ASP A 40 -6.20 -13.77 -1.72
N PRO A 41 -5.63 -14.85 -2.28
CA PRO A 41 -4.20 -14.90 -2.60
C PRO A 41 -3.80 -13.93 -3.72
N PHE A 42 -4.73 -13.55 -4.60
CA PHE A 42 -4.46 -12.58 -5.66
C PHE A 42 -4.42 -11.16 -5.07
N GLU A 43 -5.41 -10.79 -4.25
CA GLU A 43 -5.48 -9.48 -3.60
C GLU A 43 -4.36 -9.30 -2.56
N ALA A 44 -4.03 -10.34 -1.79
CA ALA A 44 -2.85 -10.35 -0.93
C ALA A 44 -1.55 -10.13 -1.73
N GLY A 45 -1.47 -10.63 -2.96
CA GLY A 45 -0.38 -10.37 -3.89
C GLY A 45 -0.28 -8.91 -4.32
N LEU A 46 -1.42 -8.25 -4.54
CA LEU A 46 -1.49 -6.82 -4.84
C LEU A 46 -1.03 -5.97 -3.66
N ILE A 47 -1.52 -6.27 -2.45
CA ILE A 47 -1.11 -5.62 -1.20
C ILE A 47 0.42 -5.75 -1.03
N ARG A 48 0.95 -6.97 -1.11
CA ARG A 48 2.39 -7.22 -0.97
C ARG A 48 3.21 -6.45 -2.00
N SER A 49 2.78 -6.46 -3.26
CA SER A 49 3.47 -5.75 -4.35
C SER A 49 3.49 -4.23 -4.11
N ALA A 50 2.42 -3.67 -3.57
CA ALA A 50 2.35 -2.26 -3.20
C ALA A 50 3.32 -1.92 -2.06
N TYR A 51 3.40 -2.78 -1.02
CA TYR A 51 4.38 -2.62 0.06
C TYR A 51 5.83 -2.74 -0.41
N ASP A 52 6.15 -3.71 -1.27
CA ASP A 52 7.50 -3.85 -1.84
C ASP A 52 7.89 -2.61 -2.66
N ARG A 53 6.96 -2.04 -3.44
CA ARG A 53 7.17 -0.78 -4.16
C ARG A 53 7.32 0.42 -3.23
N ALA A 54 6.50 0.50 -2.19
CA ALA A 54 6.60 1.56 -1.19
C ALA A 54 7.96 1.53 -0.49
N ARG A 55 8.46 0.34 -0.16
CA ARG A 55 9.79 0.16 0.43
C ARG A 55 10.89 0.62 -0.51
N ALA A 56 10.84 0.20 -1.79
CA ALA A 56 11.78 0.65 -2.80
C ALA A 56 11.74 2.16 -3.02
N PHE A 57 10.55 2.76 -2.99
CA PHE A 57 10.38 4.21 -3.09
C PHE A 57 11.03 4.95 -1.92
N VAL A 58 10.82 4.47 -0.69
CA VAL A 58 11.46 5.04 0.51
C VAL A 58 12.99 4.87 0.45
N GLU A 59 13.48 3.71 0.03
CA GLU A 59 14.92 3.45 -0.10
C GLU A 59 15.58 4.36 -1.15
N MET A 60 14.92 4.54 -2.30
CA MET A 60 15.43 5.38 -3.39
C MET A 60 15.39 6.88 -3.06
N ASN A 61 14.41 7.33 -2.27
CA ASN A 61 14.26 8.75 -1.89
C ASN A 61 14.86 9.08 -0.51
N GLY A 62 15.18 8.09 0.31
CA GLY A 62 15.81 8.24 1.62
C GLY A 62 17.33 8.12 1.61
N GLY A 63 17.94 7.88 0.44
CA GLY A 63 19.38 7.71 0.25
C GLY A 63 20.20 8.98 0.00
N ASP A 64 19.59 10.18 0.04
CA ASP A 64 20.28 11.46 -0.13
C ASP A 64 20.18 12.31 1.14
N VAL A 65 20.98 11.92 2.14
CA VAL A 65 21.46 12.80 3.23
C VAL A 65 22.93 12.44 3.46
N GLY A 66 23.80 12.98 2.61
CA GLY A 66 25.25 12.85 2.71
C GLY A 66 25.91 14.18 2.36
#